data_AF-A0AA39QMR5-F1
#
_entry.id   AF-A0AA39QMR5-F1
#
_cell.length_a   1.000
_cell.length_b   1.000
_cell.length_c   1.000
_cell.angle_alpha   90.00
_cell.angle_beta   90.00
_cell.angle_gamma   90.00
#
_symmetry.space_group_name_H-M   'P 1'
#
loop_
_entity.id
_entity.type
_entity.pdbx_description
1 polymer ?
#
loop_
_entity_poly.entity_id
_entity_poly.type
_entity_poly.pdbx_seq_one_letter_code
_entity_poly.pdbx_strand_id
1 'polypeptide(L)'
;MLRAPSSRELILTFGRSLHTSQGNVAPTYWLSEDELKRYIPPLMRVGWCLRWSTKLKSCELSSDFPIAGYNTAMRFMNDISAIAKEENHHPERVGFASKRLSISVQTHSALSPPISFSDSKGAAREPVPYKYPGITLRDVRFAMLVQRQYLEMYQPKPRKPRDAPEAPEVLTDGSVAKGVLERAGIAYVTD
;
A
#
# COMPACT_ATOMS: atom_id res chain seq x y z
N MET A 1 -7.62 15.84 8.65
CA MET A 1 -8.75 15.27 7.88
C MET A 1 -8.62 15.74 6.44
N LEU A 2 -8.27 14.85 5.51
CA LEU A 2 -8.19 15.17 4.08
C LEU A 2 -9.57 14.96 3.45
N ARG A 3 -10.17 16.02 2.91
CA ARG A 3 -11.43 15.95 2.14
C ARG A 3 -11.15 15.23 0.81
N ALA A 4 -11.90 14.16 0.54
CA ALA A 4 -11.93 13.55 -0.78
C ALA A 4 -12.50 14.55 -1.81
N PRO A 5 -11.91 14.68 -3.01
CA PRO A 5 -12.45 15.53 -4.05
C PRO A 5 -13.78 14.98 -4.59
N SER A 6 -14.68 15.92 -4.93
CA SER A 6 -16.02 15.71 -5.49
C SER A 6 -16.00 14.81 -6.74
N SER A 7 -16.74 13.71 -6.69
CA SER A 7 -16.95 12.75 -7.78
C SER A 7 -17.69 13.39 -8.95
N ARG A 8 -16.97 13.78 -10.01
CA ARG A 8 -17.58 13.82 -11.35
C ARG A 8 -17.56 12.40 -11.88
N GLU A 9 -18.74 11.81 -12.10
CA GLU A 9 -18.88 10.48 -12.66
C GLU A 9 -18.36 10.47 -14.11
N LEU A 10 -17.12 9.99 -14.28
CA LEU A 10 -16.64 9.52 -15.57
C LEU A 10 -17.21 8.12 -15.78
N ILE A 11 -18.24 8.02 -16.60
CA ILE A 11 -18.78 6.72 -17.04
C ILE A 11 -17.81 6.16 -18.10
N LEU A 12 -16.98 5.20 -17.70
CA LEU A 12 -16.04 4.50 -18.57
C LEU A 12 -16.63 3.13 -18.92
N THR A 13 -17.04 2.93 -20.17
CA THR A 13 -17.48 1.62 -20.69
C THR A 13 -16.31 0.89 -21.33
N PHE A 14 -16.02 -0.33 -20.90
CA PHE A 14 -14.83 -1.10 -21.30
C PHE A 14 -15.17 -2.22 -22.30
N GLY A 15 -14.64 -2.17 -23.52
CA GLY A 15 -14.69 -3.26 -24.50
C GLY A 15 -13.35 -3.97 -24.64
N ARG A 16 -13.32 -5.31 -24.60
CA ARG A 16 -12.11 -6.12 -24.84
C ARG A 16 -11.92 -6.39 -26.33
N SER A 17 -10.72 -6.15 -26.85
CA SER A 17 -10.28 -6.59 -28.18
C SER A 17 -9.05 -7.48 -28.03
N LEU A 18 -9.07 -8.66 -28.66
CA LEU A 18 -8.00 -9.66 -28.61
C LEU A 18 -7.42 -9.83 -30.02
N HIS A 19 -6.20 -9.32 -30.25
CA HIS A 19 -5.39 -9.70 -31.41
C HIS A 19 -3.93 -9.88 -31.02
N THR A 20 -3.34 -10.98 -31.49
CA THR A 20 -1.93 -11.36 -31.29
C THR A 20 -1.37 -12.00 -32.56
N SER A 21 -0.18 -11.57 -32.99
CA SER A 21 0.89 -12.46 -33.50
C SER A 21 2.20 -11.70 -33.78
N GLN A 22 3.32 -12.40 -33.58
CA GLN A 22 4.74 -12.09 -33.86
C GLN A 22 5.51 -11.25 -32.85
N GLY A 23 6.40 -11.90 -32.09
CA GLY A 23 7.65 -11.38 -31.46
C GLY A 23 7.57 -10.15 -30.56
N ASN A 24 6.40 -9.52 -30.52
CA ASN A 24 6.02 -8.33 -29.82
C ASN A 24 5.54 -8.77 -28.44
N VAL A 25 6.15 -8.22 -27.41
CA VAL A 25 5.58 -8.24 -26.06
C VAL A 25 4.15 -7.76 -26.18
N ALA A 26 3.18 -8.63 -25.85
CA ALA A 26 1.78 -8.32 -25.99
C ALA A 26 1.48 -6.98 -25.28
N PRO A 27 0.66 -6.10 -25.90
CA PRO A 27 0.33 -4.83 -25.28
C PRO A 27 -0.23 -5.06 -23.88
N THR A 28 0.31 -4.34 -22.90
CA THR A 28 -0.13 -4.46 -21.52
C THR A 28 -1.25 -3.47 -21.29
N TYR A 29 -2.47 -3.97 -21.11
CA TYR A 29 -3.63 -3.11 -20.86
C TYR A 29 -3.72 -2.73 -19.38
N TRP A 30 -4.33 -1.58 -19.12
CA TRP A 30 -4.78 -1.24 -17.78
C TRP A 30 -5.70 -2.34 -17.25
N LEU A 31 -5.73 -2.51 -15.93
CA LEU A 31 -6.71 -3.36 -15.28
C LEU A 31 -8.12 -2.94 -15.70
N SER A 32 -8.91 -3.91 -16.13
CA SER A 32 -10.35 -3.74 -16.31
C SER A 32 -11.03 -3.46 -14.96
N GLU A 33 -12.27 -3.00 -15.01
CA GLU A 33 -13.04 -2.72 -13.79
C GLU A 33 -13.17 -3.96 -12.88
N ASP A 34 -13.42 -5.13 -13.46
CA ASP A 34 -13.52 -6.39 -12.71
C ASP A 34 -12.19 -6.79 -12.06
N GLU A 35 -11.08 -6.57 -12.77
CA GLU A 35 -9.74 -6.81 -12.24
C GLU A 35 -9.40 -5.81 -11.12
N LEU A 36 -9.77 -4.54 -11.27
CA LEU A 36 -9.63 -3.54 -10.22
C LEU A 36 -10.40 -3.96 -8.96
N LYS A 37 -11.68 -4.34 -9.11
CA LYS A 37 -12.52 -4.83 -8.01
C LYS A 37 -11.95 -6.09 -7.35
N ARG A 38 -11.33 -6.98 -8.15
CA ARG A 38 -10.78 -8.24 -7.66
C ARG A 38 -9.45 -8.07 -6.92
N TYR A 39 -8.53 -7.29 -7.48
CA TYR A 39 -7.12 -7.30 -7.06
C TYR A 39 -6.73 -6.13 -6.16
N ILE A 40 -7.38 -4.97 -6.28
CA ILE A 40 -6.99 -3.78 -5.52
C ILE A 40 -7.43 -3.83 -4.06
N PRO A 41 -8.66 -4.24 -3.69
CA PRO A 41 -9.07 -4.23 -2.29
C PRO A 41 -8.19 -5.07 -1.36
N PRO A 42 -7.72 -6.28 -1.74
CA PRO A 42 -6.72 -7.01 -0.95
C PRO A 42 -5.43 -6.24 -0.71
N LEU A 43 -4.88 -5.57 -1.72
CA LEU A 43 -3.67 -4.74 -1.59
C LEU A 43 -3.91 -3.54 -0.66
N MET A 44 -5.08 -2.91 -0.74
CA MET A 44 -5.43 -1.79 0.13
C MET A 44 -5.49 -2.17 1.61
N ARG A 45 -5.95 -3.39 1.93
CA ARG A 45 -5.96 -3.89 3.31
C ARG A 45 -4.56 -4.05 3.92
N VAL A 46 -3.53 -4.16 3.10
CA VAL A 46 -2.13 -4.30 3.53
C VAL A 46 -1.30 -3.04 3.29
N GLY A 47 -1.97 -1.88 3.11
CA GLY A 47 -1.33 -0.57 3.11
C GLY A 47 -0.95 -0.01 1.74
N TRP A 48 -1.24 -0.72 0.65
CA TRP A 48 -1.09 -0.14 -0.69
C TRP A 48 -2.24 0.82 -1.02
N CYS A 49 -1.97 1.81 -1.86
CA CYS A 49 -2.97 2.76 -2.31
C CYS A 49 -2.79 3.11 -3.79
N LEU A 50 -3.91 3.33 -4.47
CA LEU A 50 -3.93 3.90 -5.81
C LEU A 50 -3.73 5.41 -5.73
N ARG A 51 -2.80 5.95 -6.50
CA ARG A 51 -2.61 7.39 -6.67
C ARG A 51 -2.87 7.78 -8.11
N TRP A 52 -3.72 8.78 -8.28
CA TRP A 52 -4.07 9.34 -9.57
C TRP A 52 -3.39 10.70 -9.75
N SER A 53 -2.73 10.88 -10.89
CA SER A 53 -2.17 12.18 -11.29
C SER A 53 -2.95 12.72 -12.48
N THR A 54 -3.73 13.78 -12.26
CA THR A 54 -4.46 14.46 -13.33
C THR A 54 -3.52 15.16 -14.29
N LYS A 55 -2.42 15.73 -13.78
CA LYS A 55 -1.38 16.41 -14.57
C LYS A 55 -0.67 15.46 -15.52
N LEU A 56 -0.33 14.25 -15.04
CA LEU A 56 0.40 13.26 -15.84
C LEU A 56 -0.54 12.26 -16.52
N LYS A 57 -1.85 12.33 -16.27
CA LYS A 57 -2.86 11.37 -16.71
C LYS A 57 -2.44 9.93 -16.41
N SER A 58 -1.97 9.69 -15.19
CA SER A 58 -1.43 8.40 -14.77
C SER A 58 -2.08 7.86 -13.50
N CYS A 59 -1.99 6.55 -13.33
CA CYS A 59 -2.37 5.83 -12.13
C CYS A 59 -1.22 4.94 -11.66
N GLU A 60 -0.86 5.03 -10.39
CA GLU A 60 0.23 4.23 -9.79
C GLU A 60 -0.22 3.57 -8.48
N LEU A 61 0.43 2.45 -8.15
CA LEU A 61 0.26 1.74 -6.89
C LEU A 61 1.41 2.16 -6.00
N SER A 62 1.10 2.59 -4.78
CA SER A 62 2.12 3.03 -3.84
C SER A 62 1.89 2.49 -2.44
N SER A 63 2.97 2.26 -1.71
CA SER A 63 2.95 1.83 -0.32
C SER A 63 4.14 2.41 0.43
N ASP A 64 3.96 2.56 1.74
CA ASP A 64 4.99 2.98 2.67
C ASP A 64 5.25 1.87 3.70
N PHE A 65 6.47 1.38 3.72
CA PHE A 65 6.91 0.30 4.62
C PHE A 65 7.63 0.90 5.83
N PRO A 66 7.16 0.67 7.06
CA PRO A 66 7.91 1.00 8.26
C PRO A 66 9.21 0.21 8.32
N ILE A 67 10.35 0.89 8.49
CA ILE A 67 11.67 0.25 8.51
C ILE A 67 12.46 0.72 9.74
N ALA A 68 13.06 -0.24 10.46
CA ALA A 68 13.75 0.02 11.72
C ALA A 68 14.94 1.00 11.61
N GLY A 69 15.62 1.04 10.46
CA GLY A 69 16.76 1.91 10.23
C GLY A 69 17.36 1.75 8.83
N TYR A 70 18.36 2.58 8.53
CA TYR A 70 18.98 2.69 7.20
C TYR A 70 19.51 1.34 6.66
N ASN A 71 20.26 0.59 7.47
CA ASN A 71 20.82 -0.70 7.03
C ASN A 71 19.73 -1.72 6.63
N THR A 72 18.61 -1.75 7.37
CA THR A 72 17.46 -2.59 7.02
C THR A 72 16.78 -2.10 5.75
N ALA A 73 16.70 -0.78 5.54
CA ALA A 73 16.16 -0.19 4.32
C ALA A 73 17.00 -0.57 3.09
N MET A 74 18.33 -0.50 3.18
CA MET A 74 19.24 -0.88 2.10
C MET A 74 19.09 -2.36 1.71
N ARG A 75 18.98 -3.26 2.69
CA ARG A 75 18.72 -4.68 2.41
C ARG A 75 17.37 -4.87 1.71
N PHE A 76 16.31 -4.22 2.19
CA PHE A 76 15.00 -4.33 1.57
C PHE A 76 14.98 -3.77 0.14
N MET A 77 15.69 -2.66 -0.13
CA MET A 77 15.86 -2.14 -1.50
C MET A 77 16.57 -3.13 -2.44
N ASN A 78 17.58 -3.85 -1.94
CA ASN A 78 18.25 -4.88 -2.74
C ASN A 78 17.30 -6.04 -3.08
N ASP A 79 16.46 -6.47 -2.13
CA ASP A 79 15.47 -7.51 -2.39
C ASP A 79 14.39 -7.03 -3.39
N ILE A 80 13.93 -5.78 -3.27
CA ILE A 80 13.01 -5.18 -4.25
C ILE A 80 13.65 -5.14 -5.64
N SER A 81 14.94 -4.83 -5.74
CA SER A 81 15.69 -4.85 -7.00
C SER A 81 15.77 -6.26 -7.59
N ALA A 82 15.97 -7.28 -6.76
CA ALA A 82 15.94 -8.69 -7.19
C ALA A 82 14.55 -9.08 -7.74
N ILE A 83 13.47 -8.72 -7.03
CA ILE A 83 12.09 -8.94 -7.50
C ILE A 83 11.85 -8.22 -8.83
N ALA A 84 12.29 -6.97 -8.96
CA ALA A 84 12.14 -6.18 -10.19
C ALA A 84 12.83 -6.82 -11.39
N LYS A 85 14.03 -7.37 -11.17
CA LYS A 85 14.79 -8.09 -12.19
C LYS A 85 14.09 -9.39 -12.60
N GLU A 86 13.59 -10.17 -11.64
CA GLU A 86 12.87 -11.43 -11.91
C GLU A 86 11.55 -11.21 -12.65
N GLU A 87 10.78 -10.20 -12.24
CA GLU A 87 9.51 -9.84 -12.88
C GLU A 87 9.70 -9.02 -14.17
N ASN A 88 10.95 -8.66 -14.51
CA ASN A 88 11.33 -7.73 -15.58
C ASN A 88 10.49 -6.44 -15.54
N HIS A 89 10.20 -5.94 -14.33
CA HIS A 89 9.27 -4.84 -14.06
C HIS A 89 9.79 -3.99 -12.90
N HIS A 90 10.14 -2.74 -13.19
CA HIS A 90 10.79 -1.87 -12.22
C HIS A 90 9.79 -0.91 -11.57
N PRO A 91 9.96 -0.57 -10.27
CA PRO A 91 9.20 0.51 -9.65
C PRO A 91 9.59 1.86 -10.25
N GLU A 92 8.62 2.78 -10.31
CA GLU A 92 8.82 4.15 -10.78
C GLU A 92 9.57 5.00 -9.75
N ARG A 93 9.29 4.77 -8.45
CA ARG A 93 10.03 5.42 -7.36
C ARG A 93 10.25 4.46 -6.21
N VAL A 94 11.43 4.54 -5.64
CA VAL A 94 11.79 3.93 -4.36
C VAL A 94 12.57 4.96 -3.56
N GLY A 95 12.16 5.23 -2.33
CA GLY A 95 12.80 6.24 -1.49
C GLY A 95 12.74 5.88 -0.02
N PHE A 96 13.80 6.20 0.73
CA PHE A 96 13.84 6.01 2.17
C PHE A 96 13.92 7.36 2.87
N ALA A 97 12.93 7.68 3.69
CA ALA A 97 12.88 8.90 4.49
C ALA A 97 12.11 8.64 5.79
N SER A 98 12.52 9.30 6.89
CA SER A 98 11.77 9.27 8.15
C SER A 98 11.42 7.86 8.66
N LYS A 99 12.36 6.91 8.56
CA LYS A 99 12.17 5.48 8.95
C LYS A 99 11.06 4.77 8.16
N ARG A 100 10.76 5.25 6.95
CA ARG A 100 9.81 4.64 6.02
C ARG A 100 10.47 4.47 4.67
N LEU A 101 10.18 3.35 4.04
CA LEU A 101 10.57 3.10 2.66
C LEU A 101 9.31 3.18 1.80
N SER A 102 9.26 4.18 0.93
CA SER A 102 8.15 4.43 0.01
C SER A 102 8.46 3.80 -1.34
N ILE A 103 7.46 3.12 -1.92
CA ILE A 103 7.54 2.50 -3.25
C ILE A 103 6.34 2.97 -4.06
N SER A 104 6.56 3.31 -5.33
CA SER A 104 5.48 3.46 -6.32
C SER A 104 5.79 2.69 -7.58
N VAL A 105 4.81 2.00 -8.15
CA VAL A 105 4.93 1.19 -9.36
C VAL A 105 3.77 1.47 -10.31
N GLN A 106 4.09 1.56 -11.60
CA GLN A 106 3.15 1.70 -12.70
C GLN A 106 3.81 1.18 -13.98
N THR A 107 3.02 0.80 -14.97
CA THR A 107 3.52 0.43 -16.29
C THR A 107 3.45 1.62 -17.24
N HIS A 108 4.61 2.17 -17.63
CA HIS A 108 4.70 3.35 -18.52
C HIS A 108 4.12 3.12 -19.91
N SER A 109 4.18 1.89 -20.39
CA SER A 109 3.72 1.50 -21.72
C SER A 109 2.30 0.97 -21.74
N ALA A 110 1.54 1.16 -20.67
CA ALA A 110 0.22 0.58 -20.57
C ALA A 110 -0.78 1.22 -21.55
N LEU A 111 -1.65 0.40 -22.12
CA LEU A 111 -2.77 0.87 -22.93
C LEU A 111 -3.95 1.13 -22.03
N SER A 112 -4.38 2.38 -21.98
CA SER A 112 -5.64 2.75 -21.35
C SER A 112 -6.79 2.07 -22.10
N PRO A 113 -7.88 1.74 -21.40
CA PRO A 113 -9.04 1.21 -22.07
C PRO A 113 -9.60 2.26 -23.04
N PRO A 114 -10.28 1.84 -24.13
CA PRO A 114 -10.69 2.76 -25.16
C PRO A 114 -11.61 3.85 -24.59
N ILE A 115 -11.17 5.11 -24.65
CA ILE A 115 -11.97 6.24 -24.21
C ILE A 115 -12.71 6.76 -25.44
N SER A 116 -14.03 6.72 -25.40
CA SER A 116 -14.86 7.34 -26.44
C SER A 116 -14.89 8.85 -26.19
N PHE A 117 -14.32 9.62 -27.12
CA PHE A 117 -14.46 11.07 -27.12
C PHE A 117 -15.59 11.45 -28.07
N SER A 118 -16.62 12.13 -27.55
CA SER A 118 -17.60 12.78 -28.42
C SER A 118 -16.96 14.03 -29.01
N ASP A 119 -16.72 14.06 -30.32
CA ASP A 119 -16.36 15.31 -31.00
C ASP A 119 -17.49 16.33 -30.83
N SER A 120 -17.16 17.62 -30.81
CA SER A 120 -18.14 18.72 -30.75
C SER A 120 -19.14 18.74 -31.92
N LYS A 121 -18.91 17.90 -32.96
CA LYS A 121 -19.81 17.69 -34.10
C LYS A 121 -20.71 16.45 -33.98
N GLY A 122 -20.67 15.74 -32.84
CA GLY A 122 -21.53 14.57 -32.59
C GLY A 122 -21.18 13.31 -33.39
N ALA A 123 -20.13 13.33 -34.22
CA ALA A 123 -19.65 12.15 -34.93
C ALA A 123 -18.88 11.24 -33.94
N ALA A 124 -19.36 10.01 -33.77
CA ALA A 124 -18.65 8.99 -33.00
C ALA A 124 -17.37 8.60 -33.74
N ARG A 125 -16.20 8.89 -33.15
CA ARG A 125 -14.93 8.34 -33.62
C ARG A 125 -14.75 6.94 -33.07
N GLU A 126 -14.07 6.07 -33.83
CA GLU A 126 -13.64 4.79 -33.30
C GLU A 126 -12.76 5.02 -32.06
N PRO A 127 -13.03 4.31 -30.94
CA PRO A 127 -12.23 4.42 -29.73
C PRO A 127 -10.79 3.95 -29.98
N VAL A 128 -9.84 4.87 -29.97
CA VAL A 128 -8.41 4.53 -30.09
C VAL A 128 -7.81 4.31 -28.70
N PRO A 129 -7.17 3.16 -28.42
CA PRO A 129 -6.43 2.97 -27.17
C PRO A 129 -5.28 3.97 -27.08
N TYR A 130 -5.19 4.72 -25.97
CA TYR A 130 -4.09 5.63 -25.72
C TYR A 130 -3.05 5.01 -24.80
N LYS A 131 -1.78 5.23 -25.10
CA LYS A 131 -0.65 4.82 -24.25
C LYS A 131 -0.47 5.82 -23.12
N TYR A 132 -0.87 5.43 -21.91
CA TYR A 132 -0.72 6.23 -20.69
C TYR A 132 -0.17 5.37 -19.56
N PRO A 133 0.75 5.88 -18.72
CA PRO A 133 1.20 5.15 -17.54
C PRO A 133 0.02 4.76 -16.65
N GLY A 134 -0.08 3.50 -16.28
CA GLY A 134 -1.20 3.00 -15.51
C GLY A 134 -0.93 1.67 -14.83
N ILE A 135 -1.96 1.16 -14.16
CA ILE A 135 -1.89 -0.10 -13.41
C ILE A 135 -2.29 -1.26 -14.29
N THR A 136 -1.44 -2.27 -14.29
CA THR A 136 -1.61 -3.53 -14.99
C THR A 136 -1.49 -4.69 -14.01
N LEU A 137 -1.71 -5.93 -14.48
CA LEU A 137 -1.50 -7.12 -13.65
C LEU A 137 -0.03 -7.29 -13.19
N ARG A 138 0.94 -6.73 -13.95
CA ARG A 138 2.36 -6.76 -13.56
C ARG A 138 2.61 -5.91 -12.32
N ASP A 139 1.98 -4.73 -12.25
CA ASP A 139 2.06 -3.83 -11.09
C ASP A 139 1.45 -4.49 -9.83
N VAL A 140 0.30 -5.14 -9.99
CA VAL A 140 -0.36 -5.89 -8.91
C VAL A 140 0.52 -7.03 -8.41
N ARG A 141 1.04 -7.86 -9.31
CA ARG A 141 1.90 -8.99 -8.97
C ARG A 141 3.18 -8.53 -8.27
N PHE A 142 3.83 -7.49 -8.80
CA PHE A 142 5.00 -6.87 -8.18
C PHE A 142 4.69 -6.39 -6.76
N ALA A 143 3.58 -5.67 -6.57
CA ALA A 143 3.15 -5.19 -5.26
C ALA A 143 2.92 -6.34 -4.26
N MET A 144 2.30 -7.44 -4.70
CA MET A 144 2.10 -8.64 -3.87
C MET A 144 3.41 -9.29 -3.45
N LEU A 145 4.38 -9.42 -4.37
CA LEU A 145 5.69 -10.01 -4.08
C LEU A 145 6.49 -9.15 -3.09
N VAL A 146 6.52 -7.84 -3.31
CA VAL A 146 7.17 -6.89 -2.40
C VAL A 146 6.52 -6.92 -1.01
N GLN A 147 5.18 -6.95 -0.95
CA GLN A 147 4.46 -7.05 0.31
C GLN A 147 4.81 -8.34 1.06
N ARG A 148 4.84 -9.46 0.36
CA ARG A 148 5.19 -10.76 0.95
C ARG A 148 6.61 -10.75 1.50
N GLN A 149 7.59 -10.28 0.71
CA GLN A 149 8.99 -10.15 1.13
C GLN A 149 9.11 -9.28 2.40
N TYR A 150 8.37 -8.16 2.46
CA TYR A 150 8.33 -7.31 3.63
C TYR A 150 7.83 -8.05 4.88
N LEU A 151 6.70 -8.75 4.78
CA LEU A 151 6.08 -9.44 5.91
C LEU A 151 6.97 -10.57 6.44
N GLU A 152 7.63 -11.32 5.55
CA GLU A 152 8.46 -12.47 5.92
C GLU A 152 9.78 -12.05 6.58
N MET A 153 10.42 -11.00 6.06
CA MET A 153 11.82 -10.68 6.39
C MET A 153 12.01 -9.39 7.18
N TYR A 154 11.09 -8.43 7.05
CA TYR A 154 11.33 -7.04 7.48
C TYR A 154 10.29 -6.50 8.46
N GLN A 155 9.08 -7.08 8.48
CA GLN A 155 8.06 -6.68 9.43
C GLN A 155 8.58 -6.95 10.86
N PRO A 156 8.58 -5.93 11.74
CA PRO A 156 8.95 -6.14 13.12
C PRO A 156 8.05 -7.20 13.74
N LYS A 157 8.64 -8.33 14.13
CA LYS A 157 7.90 -9.35 14.88
C LYS A 157 7.46 -8.70 16.19
N PRO A 158 6.19 -8.89 16.63
CA PRO A 158 5.79 -8.45 17.94
C PRO A 158 6.78 -9.07 18.92
N ARG A 159 7.39 -8.22 19.76
CA ARG A 159 8.18 -8.75 20.87
C ARG A 159 7.23 -9.64 21.65
N LYS A 160 7.64 -10.89 21.94
CA LYS A 160 6.93 -11.68 22.94
C LYS A 160 6.74 -10.75 24.14
N PRO A 161 5.52 -10.66 24.71
CA PRO A 161 5.35 -9.97 25.98
C PRO A 161 6.50 -10.42 26.85
N ARG A 162 7.36 -9.48 27.27
CA ARG A 162 8.37 -9.81 28.26
C ARG A 162 7.54 -10.37 29.40
N ASP A 163 7.75 -11.63 29.77
CA ASP A 163 7.07 -12.23 30.92
C ASP A 163 7.14 -11.17 32.00
N ALA A 164 5.98 -10.60 32.34
CA ALA A 164 5.94 -9.54 33.31
C ALA A 164 6.66 -10.13 34.52
N PRO A 165 7.68 -9.45 35.08
CA PRO A 165 8.29 -9.96 36.30
C PRO A 165 7.12 -10.29 37.21
N GLU A 166 7.04 -11.57 37.58
CA GLU A 166 5.93 -12.14 38.34
C GLU A 166 5.62 -11.11 39.41
N ALA A 167 4.43 -10.50 39.33
CA ALA A 167 4.12 -9.34 40.13
C ALA A 167 4.50 -9.72 41.56
N PRO A 168 5.41 -8.97 42.22
CA PRO A 168 5.86 -9.35 43.56
C PRO A 168 4.60 -9.63 44.34
N GLU A 169 4.49 -10.83 44.91
CA GLU A 169 3.31 -11.24 45.68
C GLU A 169 2.95 -10.04 46.53
N VAL A 170 1.80 -9.43 46.20
CA VAL A 170 1.33 -8.30 46.96
C VAL A 170 1.02 -8.92 48.31
N LEU A 171 1.97 -8.76 49.25
CA LEU A 171 1.78 -9.01 50.66
C LEU A 171 0.60 -8.12 51.04
N THR A 172 -0.59 -8.69 50.95
CA THR A 172 -1.88 -8.13 51.37
C THR A 172 -1.98 -8.15 52.89
N ASP A 173 -0.84 -8.13 53.58
CA ASP A 173 -0.80 -7.84 54.99
C ASP A 173 -1.12 -6.34 55.11
N GLY A 174 -2.35 -6.03 55.55
CA GLY A 174 -2.93 -4.68 55.64
C GLY A 174 -2.14 -3.67 56.50
N SER A 175 -0.92 -4.02 56.90
CA SER A 175 0.03 -3.23 57.66
C SER A 175 0.57 -2.02 56.87
N VAL A 176 0.74 -2.12 55.55
CA VAL A 176 1.35 -1.02 54.77
C VAL A 176 0.39 0.16 54.57
N ALA A 177 -0.91 -0.09 54.40
CA ALA A 177 -1.90 0.98 54.27
C ALA A 177 -1.99 1.84 55.54
N LYS A 178 -1.86 1.22 56.71
CA LYS A 178 -1.91 1.93 58.00
C LYS A 178 -0.72 2.87 58.19
N GLY A 179 0.49 2.41 57.84
CA GLY A 179 1.71 3.22 57.99
C GLY A 179 1.81 4.43 57.05
N VAL A 180 1.20 4.37 55.85
CA VAL A 180 1.20 5.51 54.91
C VAL A 180 0.18 6.57 55.32
N LEU A 181 -0.98 6.17 55.85
CA LEU A 181 -2.05 7.07 56.29
C LEU A 181 -1.74 7.76 57.63
N GLU A 182 -1.09 7.06 58.57
CA GLU A 182 -0.61 7.66 59.83
C GLU A 182 0.47 8.74 59.58
N ARG A 183 1.37 8.53 58.61
CA ARG A 183 2.36 9.55 58.22
C ARG A 183 1.74 10.76 57.51
N ALA A 184 0.55 10.61 56.93
CA ALA A 184 -0.21 11.70 56.33
C ALA A 184 -1.06 12.49 57.35
N GLY A 185 -1.05 12.11 58.63
CA GLY A 185 -1.81 12.80 59.68
C GLY A 185 -3.32 12.59 59.60
N ILE A 186 -3.78 11.58 58.87
CA ILE A 186 -5.21 11.27 58.74
C ILE A 186 -5.59 10.29 59.84
N ALA A 187 -6.24 10.79 60.90
CA ALA A 187 -6.76 9.97 61.99
C ALA A 187 -8.11 9.34 61.58
N TYR A 188 -8.24 8.04 61.78
CA TYR A 188 -9.53 7.37 61.68
C TYR A 188 -10.32 7.57 62.97
N VAL A 189 -11.53 8.12 62.84
CA VAL A 189 -12.56 8.02 63.89
C VAL A 189 -13.18 6.64 63.74
N THR A 190 -12.82 5.72 64.62
CA THR A 190 -13.49 4.43 64.74
C THR A 190 -14.65 4.62 65.71
N ASP A 191 -15.88 4.42 65.23
CA ASP A 191 -17.06 4.21 66.09
C ASP A 191 -16.97 2.84 66.80
#